data_AF-W2QNX8-F1
#
_entry.id   AF-W2QNX8-F1
#
_cell.length_a   1.000
_cell.length_b   1.000
_cell.length_c   1.000
_cell.angle_alpha   90.00
_cell.angle_beta   90.00
_cell.angle_gamma   90.00
#
_symmetry.space_group_name_H-M   'P 1'
#
loop_
_entity.id
_entity.type
_entity.pdbx_description
1 polymer ?
#
loop_
_entity_poly.entity_id
_entity_poly.type
_entity_poly.pdbx_seq_one_letter_code
_entity_poly.pdbx_strand_id
1 'polypeptide(L)'
;MAALPDTKHAPLYIRTADHKESKAGLATAFELPGWGIAAILNPIALNGKPSVASSDEEIATTKERELQRVMGLFVSEFRTLLGAPSFTHRQRKEDATSGDTSRQILLFLPSHTDGIADWELDVIMRDRFTKLMQTSIETLQSTVELVEALPELSVLERVQTRVETAVTRLEAILCNSNREQECVDASDRRSLLVMARQASELTDAAYYDHTMIRQLYFPQEQMLGVYAPLLAPLILPFLLGLIRELKRFKAKRAAKKDKLQ
;
A
#
# COMPACT_ATOMS: atom_id res chain seq x y z
N MET A 1 13.31 10.51 16.25
CA MET A 1 14.73 10.62 16.66
C MET A 1 15.01 12.04 17.11
N ALA A 2 15.81 12.21 18.17
CA ALA A 2 16.25 13.50 18.69
C ALA A 2 17.77 13.57 18.62
N ALA A 3 18.32 14.60 17.97
CA ALA A 3 19.75 14.84 17.88
C ALA A 3 20.13 16.00 18.81
N LEU A 4 21.07 15.75 19.72
CA LEU A 4 21.63 16.75 20.62
C LEU A 4 23.07 17.05 20.16
N PRO A 5 23.32 18.16 19.44
CA PRO A 5 24.65 18.56 19.01
C PRO A 5 25.49 19.02 20.22
N ASP A 6 26.81 18.93 20.07
CA ASP A 6 27.72 19.49 21.07
C ASP A 6 27.53 21.01 21.20
N THR A 7 27.75 21.52 22.41
CA THR A 7 27.66 22.94 22.77
C THR A 7 28.47 23.86 21.85
N LYS A 8 29.60 23.37 21.32
CA LYS A 8 30.48 24.10 20.39
C LYS A 8 29.84 24.36 19.01
N HIS A 9 28.93 23.47 18.60
CA HIS A 9 28.27 23.52 17.29
C HIS A 9 26.80 23.96 17.40
N ALA A 10 26.38 24.42 18.58
CA ALA A 10 25.05 24.93 18.84
C ALA A 10 24.98 26.47 18.73
N PRO A 11 23.86 27.05 18.27
CA PRO A 11 22.65 26.38 17.82
C PRO A 11 22.78 25.85 16.39
N LEU A 12 22.25 24.65 16.14
CA LEU A 12 22.26 24.02 14.83
C LEU A 12 20.87 24.14 14.19
N TYR A 13 20.85 24.55 12.93
CA TYR A 13 19.63 24.68 12.12
C TYR A 13 19.86 24.07 10.73
N ILE A 14 18.79 23.55 10.15
CA ILE A 14 18.76 23.04 8.79
C ILE A 14 18.34 24.20 7.88
N ARG A 15 19.13 24.46 6.84
CA ARG A 15 18.79 25.48 5.85
C ARG A 15 17.91 24.89 4.77
N THR A 16 16.70 25.42 4.62
CA THR A 16 15.82 25.06 3.51
C THR A 16 16.38 25.63 2.20
N ALA A 17 16.37 24.83 1.12
CA ALA A 17 17.00 25.18 -0.16
C ALA A 17 16.45 26.48 -0.81
N ASP A 18 15.23 26.87 -0.45
CA ASP A 18 14.44 27.92 -1.11
C ASP A 18 14.65 29.34 -0.53
N HIS A 19 15.24 29.46 0.67
CA HIS A 19 15.45 30.75 1.34
C HIS A 19 16.90 30.89 1.80
N LYS A 20 17.74 31.43 0.92
CA LYS A 20 19.18 31.56 1.18
C LYS A 20 19.55 32.59 2.27
N GLU A 21 18.68 33.53 2.64
CA GLU A 21 19.10 34.66 3.51
C GLU A 21 18.10 35.10 4.60
N SER A 22 16.89 34.53 4.68
CA SER A 22 15.93 34.89 5.74
C SER A 22 16.00 33.92 6.92
N LYS A 23 16.05 34.45 8.15
CA LYS A 23 15.91 33.69 9.41
C LYS A 23 14.61 32.86 9.47
N ALA A 24 13.64 33.12 8.58
CA ALA A 24 12.41 32.36 8.41
C ALA A 24 12.59 31.01 7.66
N GLY A 25 13.75 30.76 7.04
CA GLY A 25 14.07 29.52 6.31
C GLY A 25 14.86 28.48 7.11
N LEU A 26 14.93 28.64 8.43
CA LEU A 26 15.68 27.76 9.33
C LEU A 26 14.74 26.70 9.91
N ALA A 27 14.94 25.44 9.52
CA ALA A 27 14.20 24.30 10.05
C ALA A 27 14.95 23.65 11.22
N THR A 28 14.22 23.18 12.22
CA THR A 28 14.77 22.47 13.40
C THR A 28 14.48 20.98 13.39
N ALA A 29 13.74 20.49 12.39
CA ALA A 29 13.41 19.09 12.21
C ALA A 29 13.18 18.78 10.73
N PHE A 30 13.29 17.51 10.38
CA PHE A 30 13.01 17.00 9.04
C PHE A 30 12.44 15.59 9.12
N GLU A 31 11.67 15.23 8.10
CA GLU A 31 11.08 13.91 7.92
C GLU A 31 12.01 13.03 7.08
N LEU A 32 12.15 11.77 7.48
CA LEU A 32 12.84 10.72 6.76
C LEU A 32 11.79 9.69 6.30
N PRO A 33 11.55 9.53 4.98
CA PRO A 33 10.61 8.55 4.46
C PRO A 33 10.91 7.14 4.98
N GLY A 34 9.95 6.53 5.68
CA GLY A 34 10.06 5.20 6.28
C GLY A 34 10.77 5.13 7.64
N TRP A 35 11.37 6.23 8.12
CA TRP A 35 12.10 6.27 9.40
C TRP A 35 11.54 7.30 10.40
N GLY A 36 10.58 8.13 9.96
CA GLY A 36 9.92 9.13 10.80
C GLY A 36 10.72 10.43 10.90
N ILE A 37 10.60 11.14 12.03
CA ILE A 37 11.20 12.48 12.19
C ILE A 37 12.54 12.44 12.91
N ALA A 38 13.46 13.30 12.46
CA ALA A 38 14.64 13.73 13.19
C ALA A 38 14.49 15.20 13.63
N ALA A 39 14.51 15.45 14.94
CA ALA A 39 14.46 16.79 15.52
C ALA A 39 15.81 17.16 16.15
N ILE A 40 16.27 18.38 15.91
CA ILE A 40 17.50 18.93 16.48
C ILE A 40 17.13 19.70 17.77
N LEU A 41 17.72 19.28 18.89
CA LEU A 41 17.57 19.94 20.17
C LEU A 41 18.77 20.85 20.40
N ASN A 42 18.55 22.13 20.63
CA ASN A 42 19.65 23.06 20.87
C ASN A 42 20.04 23.05 22.37
N PRO A 43 21.25 22.60 22.74
CA PRO A 43 21.65 22.45 24.15
C PRO A 43 21.68 23.78 24.92
N ILE A 44 21.92 24.90 24.23
CA ILE A 44 21.92 26.24 24.84
C ILE A 44 20.52 26.62 25.34
N ALA A 45 19.46 26.08 24.74
CA ALA A 45 18.09 26.27 25.17
C ALA A 45 17.64 25.27 26.25
N LEU A 46 18.43 24.23 26.50
CA LEU A 46 18.18 23.21 27.55
C LEU A 46 18.98 23.46 28.82
N ASN A 47 20.21 23.97 28.68
CA ASN A 47 21.19 24.11 29.77
C ASN A 47 21.49 25.58 30.14
N GLY A 48 20.84 26.54 29.47
CA GLY A 48 21.11 27.97 29.63
C GLY A 48 22.39 28.43 28.92
N LYS A 49 22.55 29.75 28.77
CA LYS A 49 23.80 30.33 28.27
C LYS A 49 24.83 30.31 29.40
N PRO A 50 26.09 29.89 29.15
CA PRO A 50 27.12 29.82 30.20
C PRO A 50 27.57 31.19 30.76
N SER A 51 27.08 32.32 30.24
CA SER A 51 27.58 33.67 30.54
C SER A 51 26.59 34.61 31.20
N VAL A 52 25.38 34.17 31.56
CA VAL A 52 24.39 35.01 32.25
C VAL A 52 23.88 34.23 33.45
N ALA A 53 23.86 34.85 34.63
CA ALA A 53 23.17 34.34 35.81
C ALA A 53 21.64 34.37 35.54
N SER A 54 21.17 33.52 34.64
CA SER A 54 19.74 33.24 34.48
C SER A 54 19.30 32.48 35.72
N SER A 55 18.22 32.94 36.36
CA SER A 55 17.63 32.23 37.48
C SER A 55 17.30 30.79 37.08
N ASP A 56 17.39 29.84 38.03
CA ASP A 56 17.07 28.43 37.79
C ASP A 56 15.65 28.24 37.19
N GLU A 57 14.76 29.20 37.46
CA GLU A 57 13.40 29.28 36.94
C GLU A 57 13.35 29.62 35.43
N GLU A 58 14.21 30.50 34.93
CA GLU A 58 14.33 30.78 33.49
C GLU A 58 14.89 29.57 32.72
N ILE A 59 15.81 28.81 33.31
CA ILE A 59 16.35 27.59 32.71
C ILE A 59 15.29 26.49 32.67
N ALA A 60 14.49 26.33 33.73
CA ALA A 60 13.39 25.37 33.77
C ALA A 60 12.32 25.67 32.70
N THR A 61 11.91 26.94 32.56
CA THR A 61 10.89 27.34 31.58
C THR A 61 11.38 27.24 30.13
N THR A 62 12.65 27.52 29.86
CA THR A 62 13.24 27.34 28.52
C THR A 62 13.32 25.87 28.14
N LYS A 63 13.77 25.01 29.07
CA LYS A 63 13.77 23.55 28.89
C LYS A 63 12.38 23.01 28.60
N GLU A 64 11.36 23.47 29.33
CA GLU A 64 9.98 23.04 29.10
C GLU A 64 9.48 23.45 27.71
N ARG A 65 9.75 24.68 27.27
CA ARG A 65 9.40 25.15 25.92
C ARG A 65 10.08 24.34 24.81
N GLU A 66 11.37 24.03 24.97
CA GLU A 66 12.10 23.19 24.01
C GLU A 66 11.51 21.78 23.93
N LEU A 67 11.19 21.18 25.07
CA LEU A 67 10.57 19.85 25.13
C LEU A 67 9.16 19.86 24.52
N GLN A 68 8.33 20.84 24.87
CA GLN A 68 7.00 21.03 24.30
C GLN A 68 7.06 21.20 22.78
N ARG A 69 8.07 21.90 22.25
CA ARG A 69 8.27 22.02 20.80
C ARG A 69 8.58 20.68 20.16
N VAL A 70 9.55 19.93 20.69
CA VAL A 70 9.95 18.62 20.12
C VAL A 70 8.81 17.60 20.23
N MET A 71 8.12 17.57 21.37
CA MET A 71 6.95 16.70 21.55
C MET A 71 5.80 17.13 20.66
N GLY A 72 5.61 18.44 20.42
CA GLY A 72 4.64 18.95 19.46
C GLY A 72 4.91 18.47 18.04
N LEU A 73 6.17 18.49 17.60
CA LEU A 73 6.59 17.95 16.30
C LEU A 73 6.37 16.43 16.20
N PHE A 74 6.69 15.70 17.28
CA PHE A 74 6.44 14.27 17.34
C PHE A 74 4.95 13.96 17.25
N VAL A 75 4.11 14.67 18.01
CA VAL A 75 2.65 14.49 17.99
C VAL A 75 2.08 14.87 16.63
N SER A 76 2.53 15.97 16.02
CA SER A 76 2.04 16.35 14.69
C SER A 76 2.31 15.26 13.66
N GLU A 77 3.47 14.60 13.73
CA GLU A 77 3.81 13.55 12.79
C GLU A 77 3.17 12.21 13.11
N PHE A 78 3.05 11.89 14.39
CA PHE A 78 2.29 10.71 14.78
C PHE A 78 0.86 10.80 14.23
N ARG A 79 0.27 12.00 14.25
CA ARG A 79 -1.04 12.27 13.66
C ARG A 79 -1.05 12.12 12.14
N THR A 80 -0.05 12.62 11.42
CA THR A 80 0.05 12.44 9.96
C THR A 80 0.17 10.96 9.60
N LEU A 81 0.96 10.17 10.34
CA LEU A 81 1.09 8.72 10.15
C LEU A 81 -0.21 7.95 10.40
N LEU A 82 -1.02 8.39 11.37
CA LEU A 82 -2.36 7.85 11.59
C LEU A 82 -3.35 8.23 10.46
N GLY A 83 -2.98 9.17 9.59
CA GLY A 83 -3.83 9.70 8.54
C GLY A 83 -4.74 10.84 9.00
N ALA A 84 -4.49 11.40 10.19
CA ALA A 84 -5.24 12.56 10.65
C ALA A 84 -4.93 13.77 9.76
N PRO A 85 -5.94 14.56 9.38
CA PRO A 85 -5.76 15.67 8.45
C PRO A 85 -4.82 16.74 9.04
N SER A 86 -3.82 17.15 8.25
CA SER A 86 -2.91 18.21 8.66
C SER A 86 -3.62 19.57 8.64
N PHE A 87 -3.70 20.17 9.82
CA PHE A 87 -4.34 21.47 10.01
C PHE A 87 -3.61 22.60 9.26
N THR A 88 -2.27 22.53 9.22
CA THR A 88 -1.42 23.52 8.53
C THR A 88 -1.76 23.67 7.06
N HIS A 89 -2.13 22.57 6.39
CA HIS A 89 -2.52 22.59 4.99
C HIS A 89 -3.90 23.25 4.80
N ARG A 90 -4.85 23.02 5.72
CA ARG A 90 -6.16 23.68 5.68
C ARG A 90 -6.05 25.18 5.95
N GLN A 91 -5.29 25.58 6.97
CA GLN A 91 -5.03 26.99 7.26
C GLN A 91 -4.40 27.71 6.06
N ARG A 92 -3.39 27.11 5.41
CA ARG A 92 -2.78 27.70 4.20
C ARG A 92 -3.75 27.86 3.04
N LYS A 93 -4.67 26.90 2.86
CA LYS A 93 -5.72 27.02 1.83
C LYS A 93 -6.69 28.16 2.16
N GLU A 94 -7.10 28.29 3.42
CA GLU A 94 -7.97 29.39 3.84
C GLU A 94 -7.27 30.76 3.76
N ASP A 95 -5.99 30.83 4.11
CA ASP A 95 -5.16 32.03 3.97
C ASP A 95 -5.00 32.44 2.50
N ALA A 96 -4.93 31.47 1.57
CA ALA A 96 -4.87 31.72 0.14
C ALA A 96 -6.21 32.21 -0.44
N THR A 97 -7.33 31.78 0.13
CA THR A 97 -8.68 32.19 -0.30
C THR A 97 -9.17 33.47 0.37
N SER A 98 -8.67 33.78 1.57
CA SER A 98 -9.01 34.98 2.30
C SER A 98 -8.11 36.11 1.82
N GLY A 99 -8.65 37.00 0.99
CA GLY A 99 -7.98 38.26 0.67
C GLY A 99 -7.65 39.07 1.94
N ASP A 100 -6.82 40.11 1.77
CA ASP A 100 -6.12 40.93 2.78
C ASP A 100 -6.96 41.47 3.98
N THR A 101 -8.28 41.31 3.95
CA THR A 101 -9.20 41.95 4.89
C THR A 101 -9.50 41.17 6.18
N SER A 102 -9.31 39.85 6.25
CA SER A 102 -9.52 39.08 7.49
C SER A 102 -8.80 37.72 7.47
N ARG A 103 -7.62 37.62 8.10
CA ARG A 103 -7.01 36.30 8.39
C ARG A 103 -7.84 35.60 9.45
N GLN A 104 -8.69 34.67 9.03
CA GLN A 104 -9.39 33.79 9.96
C GLN A 104 -8.38 32.76 10.48
N ILE A 105 -8.04 32.87 11.76
CA ILE A 105 -7.22 31.85 12.43
C ILE A 105 -8.17 30.73 12.79
N LEU A 106 -8.06 29.60 12.09
CA LEU A 106 -8.71 28.40 12.57
C LEU A 106 -8.07 28.03 13.91
N LEU A 107 -8.88 27.71 14.90
CA LEU A 107 -8.41 27.22 16.19
C LEU A 107 -8.74 25.74 16.25
N PHE A 108 -7.69 24.92 16.33
CA PHE A 108 -7.85 23.49 16.55
C PHE A 108 -8.11 23.25 18.04
N LEU A 109 -9.30 22.76 18.38
CA LEU A 109 -9.59 22.25 19.71
C LEU A 109 -9.27 20.75 19.75
N PRO A 110 -8.18 20.33 20.40
CA PRO A 110 -7.90 18.91 20.59
C PRO A 110 -8.99 18.27 21.47
N SER A 111 -9.24 16.97 21.26
CA SER A 111 -9.95 16.18 22.28
C SER A 111 -9.09 16.14 23.54
N HIS A 112 -9.68 16.54 24.67
CA HIS A 112 -8.99 16.58 25.96
C HIS A 112 -8.71 15.18 26.54
N THR A 113 -9.43 14.15 26.08
CA THR A 113 -9.35 12.78 26.62
C THR A 113 -8.47 11.87 25.78
N ASP A 114 -8.73 11.82 24.47
CA ASP A 114 -8.17 10.78 23.58
C ASP A 114 -7.13 11.32 22.61
N GLY A 115 -6.89 12.64 22.61
CA GLY A 115 -5.94 13.32 21.73
C GLY A 115 -6.36 13.39 20.25
N ILE A 116 -7.36 12.62 19.81
CA ILE A 116 -7.97 12.68 18.47
C ILE A 116 -9.44 13.07 18.63
N ALA A 117 -9.91 14.03 17.84
CA ALA A 117 -11.30 14.46 17.87
C ALA A 117 -12.20 13.55 17.00
N ASP A 118 -13.48 13.41 17.35
CA ASP A 118 -14.43 12.54 16.64
C ASP A 118 -14.53 12.86 15.14
N TRP A 119 -14.49 14.15 14.77
CA TRP A 119 -14.52 14.57 13.37
C TRP A 119 -13.27 14.12 12.60
N GLU A 120 -12.12 14.02 13.27
CA GLU A 120 -10.87 13.55 12.66
C GLU A 120 -10.95 12.05 12.41
N LEU A 121 -11.49 11.32 13.39
CA LEU A 121 -11.76 9.90 13.25
C LEU A 121 -12.71 9.64 12.09
N ASP A 122 -13.77 10.44 11.94
CA ASP A 122 -14.71 10.35 10.83
C ASP A 122 -14.04 10.57 9.47
N VAL A 123 -13.11 11.53 9.37
CA VAL A 123 -12.34 11.79 8.14
C VAL A 123 -11.45 10.60 7.81
N ILE A 124 -10.72 10.06 8.80
CA ILE A 124 -9.88 8.87 8.64
C ILE A 124 -10.72 7.67 8.20
N MET A 125 -11.87 7.44 8.84
CA MET A 125 -12.76 6.33 8.49
C MET A 125 -13.26 6.42 7.05
N ARG A 126 -13.64 7.63 6.59
CA ARG A 126 -14.08 7.84 5.19
C ARG A 126 -12.97 7.58 4.20
N ASP A 127 -11.77 8.11 4.44
CA ASP A 127 -10.61 7.89 3.57
C ASP A 127 -10.24 6.40 3.48
N ARG A 128 -10.20 5.71 4.63
CA ARG A 128 -9.95 4.27 4.70
C ARG A 128 -11.02 3.46 3.99
N PHE A 129 -12.29 3.80 4.16
CA PHE A 129 -13.40 3.13 3.49
C PHE A 129 -13.27 3.26 1.96
N THR A 130 -13.06 4.47 1.43
CA THR A 130 -12.90 4.69 -0.01
C THR A 130 -11.71 3.91 -0.56
N LYS A 131 -10.57 3.93 0.14
CA LYS A 131 -9.37 3.20 -0.27
C LYS A 131 -9.59 1.69 -0.27
N LEU A 132 -10.20 1.13 0.77
CA LEU A 132 -10.50 -0.30 0.86
C LEU A 132 -11.46 -0.74 -0.25
N MET A 133 -12.51 0.05 -0.52
CA MET A 133 -13.44 -0.21 -1.63
C MET A 133 -12.71 -0.21 -2.98
N GLN A 134 -11.89 0.80 -3.24
CA GLN A 134 -11.13 0.91 -4.49
C GLN A 134 -10.17 -0.27 -4.65
N THR A 135 -9.34 -0.56 -3.65
CA THR A 135 -8.39 -1.67 -3.70
C THR A 135 -9.10 -3.03 -3.84
N SER A 136 -10.24 -3.24 -3.19
CA SER A 136 -11.04 -4.46 -3.36
C SER A 136 -11.54 -4.63 -4.81
N ILE A 137 -12.00 -3.55 -5.44
CA ILE A 137 -12.49 -3.57 -6.82
C ILE A 137 -11.33 -3.80 -7.80
N GLU A 138 -10.22 -3.09 -7.64
CA GLU A 138 -9.02 -3.23 -8.47
C GLU A 138 -8.42 -4.64 -8.38
N THR A 139 -8.38 -5.23 -7.17
CA THR A 139 -7.90 -6.60 -6.96
C THR A 139 -8.83 -7.64 -7.55
N LEU A 140 -10.15 -7.45 -7.47
CA LEU A 140 -11.13 -8.31 -8.16
C LEU A 140 -10.97 -8.25 -9.68
N GLN A 141 -10.82 -7.06 -10.25
CA GLN A 141 -10.55 -6.87 -11.67
C GLN A 141 -9.26 -7.58 -12.09
N SER A 142 -8.17 -7.38 -11.35
CA SER A 142 -6.90 -8.06 -11.57
C SER A 142 -7.02 -9.59 -11.45
N THR A 143 -7.91 -10.09 -10.58
CA THR A 143 -8.19 -11.52 -10.43
C THR A 143 -8.89 -12.07 -11.68
N VAL A 144 -9.86 -11.33 -12.24
CA VAL A 144 -10.54 -11.72 -13.48
C VAL A 144 -9.56 -11.74 -14.65
N GLU A 145 -8.75 -10.68 -14.81
CA GLU A 145 -7.71 -10.60 -15.84
C GLU A 145 -6.72 -11.77 -15.75
N LEU A 146 -6.31 -12.15 -14.54
CA LEU A 146 -5.42 -13.28 -14.31
C LEU A 146 -6.02 -14.62 -14.75
N VAL A 147 -7.32 -14.84 -14.46
CA VAL A 147 -8.04 -16.06 -14.87
C VAL A 147 -8.26 -16.11 -16.37
N GLU A 148 -8.58 -14.97 -17.01
CA GLU A 148 -8.74 -14.89 -18.47
C GLU A 148 -7.44 -15.11 -19.22
N ALA A 149 -6.32 -14.57 -18.71
CA ALA A 149 -5.00 -14.72 -19.32
C ALA A 149 -4.46 -16.16 -19.25
N LEU A 150 -4.92 -16.96 -18.27
CA LEU A 150 -4.42 -18.31 -18.00
C LEU A 150 -5.59 -19.32 -17.92
N PRO A 151 -6.12 -19.79 -19.05
CA PRO A 151 -7.27 -20.71 -19.06
C PRO A 151 -6.98 -22.09 -18.45
N GLU A 152 -5.70 -22.46 -18.29
CA GLU A 152 -5.27 -23.70 -17.61
C GLU A 152 -5.24 -23.55 -16.07
N LEU A 153 -5.53 -22.34 -15.57
CA LEU A 153 -5.53 -22.02 -14.15
C LEU A 153 -6.65 -22.76 -13.39
N SER A 154 -6.25 -23.63 -12.47
CA SER A 154 -7.17 -24.35 -11.60
C SER A 154 -7.59 -23.48 -10.43
N VAL A 155 -8.75 -22.83 -10.52
CA VAL A 155 -9.34 -22.08 -9.40
C VAL A 155 -9.96 -23.07 -8.41
N LEU A 156 -9.42 -23.12 -7.20
CA LEU A 156 -9.96 -23.95 -6.12
C LEU A 156 -11.24 -23.35 -5.52
N GLU A 157 -12.11 -24.20 -5.00
CA GLU A 157 -13.36 -23.82 -4.33
C GLU A 157 -13.13 -22.80 -3.19
N ARG A 158 -12.02 -22.91 -2.45
CA ARG A 158 -11.67 -21.93 -1.41
C ARG A 158 -11.44 -20.50 -1.94
N VAL A 159 -10.93 -20.38 -3.18
CA VAL A 159 -10.69 -19.08 -3.82
C VAL A 159 -12.02 -18.53 -4.34
N GLN A 160 -12.82 -19.39 -4.98
CA GLN A 160 -14.17 -19.07 -5.42
C GLN A 160 -15.03 -18.53 -4.27
N THR A 161 -15.09 -19.26 -3.15
CA THR A 161 -15.87 -18.86 -1.97
C THR A 161 -15.41 -17.54 -1.37
N ARG A 162 -14.10 -17.25 -1.35
CA ARG A 162 -13.57 -15.95 -0.92
C ARG A 162 -14.01 -14.81 -1.83
N VAL A 163 -13.89 -15.01 -3.16
CA VAL A 163 -14.32 -14.01 -4.16
C VAL A 163 -15.83 -13.78 -4.07
N GLU A 164 -16.63 -14.84 -4.00
CA GLU A 164 -18.09 -14.73 -3.86
C GLU A 164 -18.48 -13.99 -2.59
N THR A 165 -17.85 -14.35 -1.45
CA THR A 165 -18.11 -13.67 -0.18
C THR A 165 -17.69 -12.20 -0.26
N ALA A 166 -16.54 -11.88 -0.83
CA ALA A 166 -16.10 -10.49 -1.01
C ALA A 166 -17.10 -9.69 -1.87
N VAL A 167 -17.54 -10.23 -3.00
CA VAL A 167 -18.55 -9.60 -3.88
C VAL A 167 -19.86 -9.38 -3.13
N THR A 168 -20.35 -10.38 -2.38
CA THR A 168 -21.60 -10.23 -1.61
C THR A 168 -21.51 -9.11 -0.57
N ARG A 169 -20.34 -8.90 0.05
CA ARG A 169 -20.10 -7.80 0.98
C ARG A 169 -20.07 -6.45 0.28
N LEU A 170 -19.41 -6.35 -0.88
CA LEU A 170 -19.41 -5.13 -1.68
C LEU A 170 -20.80 -4.78 -2.21
N GLU A 171 -21.58 -5.78 -2.65
CA GLU A 171 -22.97 -5.60 -3.08
C GLU A 171 -23.86 -5.10 -1.94
N ALA A 172 -23.68 -5.63 -0.72
CA ALA A 172 -24.41 -5.18 0.47
C ALA A 172 -24.08 -3.73 0.87
N ILE A 173 -22.84 -3.27 0.61
CA ILE A 173 -22.45 -1.85 0.79
C ILE A 173 -23.12 -0.96 -0.25
N LEU A 174 -23.18 -1.40 -1.50
CA LEU A 174 -23.72 -0.61 -2.62
C LEU A 174 -25.25 -0.65 -2.70
N CYS A 175 -25.90 -1.42 -1.84
CA CYS A 175 -27.35 -1.64 -1.84
C CYS A 175 -27.88 -1.99 -3.23
N ASN A 176 -27.13 -2.81 -3.97
CA ASN A 176 -27.48 -3.11 -5.35
C ASN A 176 -28.72 -4.05 -5.34
N SER A 177 -29.82 -3.57 -5.90
CA SER A 177 -31.20 -4.05 -5.70
C SER A 177 -31.52 -5.46 -6.23
N ASN A 178 -30.51 -6.24 -6.62
CA ASN A 178 -30.69 -7.49 -7.35
C ASN A 178 -30.70 -8.73 -6.44
N ARG A 179 -30.48 -8.57 -5.14
CA ARG A 179 -30.59 -9.64 -4.13
C ARG A 179 -31.39 -9.14 -2.92
N GLU A 180 -32.15 -10.04 -2.30
CA GLU A 180 -32.81 -9.85 -0.99
C GLU A 180 -31.78 -9.78 0.16
N GLN A 181 -30.66 -9.08 -0.05
CA GLN A 181 -29.65 -8.90 0.95
C GLN A 181 -30.02 -7.70 1.83
N GLU A 182 -29.91 -7.87 3.15
CA GLU A 182 -29.98 -6.76 4.10
C GLU A 182 -28.90 -5.72 3.73
N CYS A 183 -29.36 -4.60 3.20
CA CYS A 183 -28.55 -3.43 2.94
C CYS A 183 -28.08 -2.86 4.28
N VAL A 184 -26.80 -2.52 4.38
CA VAL A 184 -26.31 -1.84 5.57
C VAL A 184 -26.71 -0.37 5.48
N ASP A 185 -27.31 0.13 6.57
CA ASP A 185 -27.72 1.52 6.65
C ASP A 185 -26.51 2.45 6.46
N ALA A 186 -26.67 3.42 5.56
CA ALA A 186 -25.65 4.42 5.26
C ALA A 186 -25.27 5.27 6.49
N SER A 187 -26.14 5.28 7.51
CA SER A 187 -25.88 5.97 8.77
C SER A 187 -24.78 5.29 9.61
N ASP A 188 -24.61 3.96 9.50
CA ASP A 188 -23.63 3.22 10.28
C ASP A 188 -22.29 3.08 9.53
N ARG A 189 -21.49 4.13 9.61
CA ARG A 189 -20.14 4.17 9.01
C ARG A 189 -19.21 3.08 9.52
N ARG A 190 -19.39 2.63 10.76
CA ARG A 190 -18.49 1.65 11.38
C ARG A 190 -18.71 0.28 10.79
N SER A 191 -19.97 -0.16 10.66
CA SER A 191 -20.27 -1.44 10.01
C SER A 191 -19.89 -1.43 8.52
N LEU A 192 -20.13 -0.32 7.81
CA LEU A 192 -19.67 -0.16 6.42
C LEU A 192 -18.15 -0.31 6.29
N LEU A 193 -17.37 0.31 7.18
CA LEU A 193 -15.91 0.18 7.19
C LEU A 193 -15.46 -1.26 7.49
N VAL A 194 -16.12 -1.94 8.44
CA VAL A 194 -15.84 -3.35 8.76
C VAL A 194 -16.12 -4.25 7.56
N MET A 195 -17.24 -4.05 6.85
CA MET A 195 -17.54 -4.83 5.66
C MET A 195 -16.57 -4.55 4.51
N ALA A 196 -16.21 -3.29 4.28
CA ALA A 196 -15.22 -2.93 3.25
C ALA A 196 -13.85 -3.55 3.56
N ARG A 197 -13.45 -3.58 4.84
CA ARG A 197 -12.23 -4.24 5.29
C ARG A 197 -12.29 -5.75 5.05
N GLN A 198 -13.38 -6.41 5.45
CA GLN A 198 -13.56 -7.84 5.24
C GLN A 198 -13.55 -8.20 3.75
N ALA A 199 -14.19 -7.39 2.91
CA ALA A 199 -14.14 -7.57 1.47
C ALA A 199 -12.69 -7.50 0.96
N SER A 200 -11.94 -6.45 1.32
CA SER A 200 -10.53 -6.29 0.92
C SER A 200 -9.65 -7.45 1.40
N GLU A 201 -9.83 -7.91 2.64
CA GLU A 201 -9.06 -9.05 3.16
C GLU A 201 -9.38 -10.35 2.40
N LEU A 202 -10.64 -10.55 2.01
CA LEU A 202 -11.06 -11.72 1.22
C LEU A 202 -10.57 -11.66 -0.23
N THR A 203 -10.60 -10.49 -0.87
CA THR A 203 -10.08 -10.30 -2.24
C THR A 203 -8.57 -10.52 -2.28
N ASP A 204 -7.83 -9.93 -1.33
CA ASP A 204 -6.39 -10.12 -1.21
C ASP A 204 -6.05 -11.59 -0.94
N ALA A 205 -6.78 -12.24 -0.02
CA ALA A 205 -6.57 -13.66 0.28
C ALA A 205 -6.90 -14.58 -0.89
N ALA A 206 -7.80 -14.18 -1.81
CA ALA A 206 -8.09 -14.92 -3.03
C ALA A 206 -7.00 -14.71 -4.08
N TYR A 207 -6.64 -13.45 -4.35
CA TYR A 207 -5.64 -13.09 -5.36
C TYR A 207 -4.24 -13.63 -5.01
N TYR A 208 -3.83 -13.49 -3.75
CA TYR A 208 -2.53 -13.96 -3.27
C TYR A 208 -2.53 -15.42 -2.79
N ASP A 209 -3.55 -16.20 -3.13
CA ASP A 209 -3.56 -17.62 -2.81
C ASP A 209 -2.40 -18.34 -3.51
N HIS A 210 -1.67 -19.19 -2.78
CA HIS A 210 -0.51 -19.90 -3.33
C HIS A 210 -0.83 -20.73 -4.58
N THR A 211 -2.08 -21.12 -4.80
CA THR A 211 -2.49 -21.91 -5.98
C THR A 211 -2.78 -21.04 -7.20
N MET A 212 -3.17 -19.79 -6.98
CA MET A 212 -3.35 -18.78 -8.03
C MET A 212 -2.00 -18.27 -8.55
N ILE A 213 -0.98 -18.17 -7.68
CA ILE A 213 0.37 -17.70 -8.04
C ILE A 213 1.25 -18.81 -8.65
N ARG A 214 1.07 -20.08 -8.22
CA ARG A 214 2.04 -21.16 -8.49
C ARG A 214 2.00 -21.75 -9.90
N GLN A 215 0.96 -21.49 -10.69
CA GLN A 215 0.88 -22.04 -12.05
C GLN A 215 1.80 -21.35 -13.07
N LEU A 216 2.50 -20.26 -12.71
CA LEU A 216 3.53 -19.68 -13.58
C LEU A 216 4.75 -20.59 -13.82
N TYR A 217 4.91 -21.69 -13.07
CA TYR A 217 6.22 -22.33 -13.01
C TYR A 217 6.58 -23.29 -14.15
N PHE A 218 5.65 -23.73 -15.01
CA PHE A 218 6.03 -24.51 -16.20
C PHE A 218 5.04 -24.30 -17.35
N PRO A 219 5.20 -23.25 -18.18
CA PRO A 219 4.54 -23.22 -19.48
C PRO A 219 4.83 -24.52 -20.24
N GLN A 220 3.86 -25.00 -21.02
CA GLN A 220 3.98 -26.24 -21.79
C GLN A 220 5.25 -26.28 -22.67
N GLU A 221 5.77 -25.12 -23.08
CA GLU A 221 7.04 -25.00 -23.79
C GLU A 221 8.25 -25.45 -22.96
N GLN A 222 8.28 -25.17 -21.66
CA GLN A 222 9.32 -25.65 -20.75
C GLN A 222 9.14 -27.14 -20.45
N MET A 223 7.90 -27.63 -20.40
CA MET A 223 7.62 -29.06 -20.31
C MET A 223 8.21 -29.81 -21.52
N LEU A 224 7.96 -29.33 -22.74
CA LEU A 224 8.57 -29.88 -23.96
C LEU A 224 10.09 -29.79 -23.92
N GLY A 225 10.67 -28.68 -23.48
CA GLY A 225 12.12 -28.53 -23.34
C GLY A 225 12.77 -29.55 -22.40
N VAL A 226 12.08 -29.94 -21.32
CA VAL A 226 12.56 -30.94 -20.35
C VAL A 226 12.34 -32.37 -20.84
N TYR A 227 11.18 -32.67 -21.44
CA TYR A 227 10.83 -34.03 -21.83
C TYR A 227 11.30 -34.43 -23.24
N ALA A 228 11.48 -33.48 -24.18
CA ALA A 228 11.91 -33.77 -25.54
C ALA A 228 13.29 -34.46 -25.61
N PRO A 229 14.32 -34.04 -24.86
CA PRO A 229 15.60 -34.74 -24.84
C PRO A 229 15.51 -36.18 -24.31
N LEU A 230 14.56 -36.45 -23.41
CA LEU A 230 14.33 -37.78 -22.82
C LEU A 230 13.51 -38.69 -23.74
N LEU A 231 12.52 -38.13 -24.43
CA LEU A 231 11.61 -38.88 -25.32
C LEU A 231 12.16 -39.06 -26.74
N ALA A 232 12.95 -38.11 -27.25
CA ALA A 232 13.50 -38.20 -28.61
C ALA A 232 14.32 -39.49 -28.86
N PRO A 233 15.23 -39.93 -27.97
CA PRO A 233 15.97 -41.17 -28.15
C PRO A 233 15.07 -42.41 -28.16
N LEU A 234 13.94 -42.37 -27.44
CA LEU A 234 12.99 -43.47 -27.38
C LEU A 234 12.18 -43.56 -28.67
N ILE A 235 11.64 -42.43 -29.16
CA ILE A 235 10.68 -42.39 -30.29
C ILE A 235 11.37 -42.52 -31.65
N LEU A 236 12.59 -41.99 -31.81
CA LEU A 236 13.33 -41.97 -33.07
C LEU A 236 13.55 -43.36 -33.71
N PRO A 237 14.02 -44.41 -32.99
CA PRO A 237 14.20 -45.73 -33.57
C PRO A 237 12.87 -46.39 -33.98
N PHE A 238 11.78 -46.16 -33.26
CA PHE A 238 10.45 -46.68 -33.63
C PHE A 238 9.94 -46.04 -34.93
N LEU A 239 10.09 -44.72 -35.09
CA LEU A 239 9.73 -44.01 -36.32
C LEU A 239 10.53 -44.52 -37.53
N LEU A 240 11.86 -44.65 -37.38
CA LEU A 240 12.72 -45.17 -38.44
C LEU A 240 12.38 -46.62 -38.82
N GLY A 241 12.05 -47.45 -37.83
CA GLY A 241 11.57 -48.83 -38.04
C GLY A 241 10.25 -48.88 -38.80
N LEU A 242 9.27 -48.05 -38.40
CA LEU A 242 7.95 -47.96 -39.03
C LEU A 242 8.06 -47.52 -40.50
N ILE A 243 8.86 -46.50 -40.80
CA ILE A 243 9.09 -46.01 -42.17
C ILE A 243 9.70 -47.11 -43.05
N ARG A 244 10.67 -47.86 -42.51
CA ARG A 244 11.29 -48.98 -43.23
C ARG A 244 10.27 -50.05 -43.59
N GLU A 245 9.44 -50.46 -42.63
CA GLU A 245 8.47 -51.53 -42.88
C GLU A 245 7.36 -51.08 -43.83
N LEU A 246 6.90 -49.82 -43.73
CA LEU A 246 5.95 -49.25 -44.70
C LEU A 246 6.51 -49.20 -46.13
N LYS A 247 7.78 -48.80 -46.31
CA LYS A 247 8.44 -48.85 -47.62
C LYS A 247 8.52 -50.28 -48.15
N ARG A 248 8.87 -51.24 -47.29
CA ARG A 248 8.94 -52.66 -47.62
C ARG A 248 7.58 -53.23 -48.01
N PHE A 249 6.52 -52.81 -47.33
CA PHE A 249 5.14 -53.22 -47.61
C PHE A 249 4.64 -52.66 -48.93
N LYS A 250 4.92 -51.38 -49.23
CA LYS A 250 4.60 -50.76 -50.53
C LYS A 250 5.36 -51.41 -51.68
N ALA A 251 6.66 -51.67 -51.52
CA ALA A 251 7.47 -52.36 -52.54
C ALA A 251 6.96 -53.79 -52.80
N LYS A 252 6.61 -54.54 -51.74
CA LYS A 252 5.99 -55.87 -51.87
C LYS A 252 4.63 -55.82 -52.58
N ARG A 253 3.80 -54.81 -52.32
CA ARG A 253 2.51 -54.62 -53.02
C ARG A 253 2.69 -54.23 -54.49
N ALA A 254 3.67 -53.39 -54.82
CA ALA A 254 4.00 -53.03 -56.20
C ALA A 254 4.50 -54.25 -57.00
N ALA A 255 5.43 -55.02 -56.44
CA ALA A 255 5.94 -56.26 -57.07
C ALA A 255 4.88 -57.36 -57.21
N LYS A 256 3.82 -57.35 -56.40
CA LYS A 256 2.69 -58.28 -56.51
C LYS A 256 1.68 -57.85 -57.59
N LYS A 257 1.64 -56.57 -57.95
CA LYS A 257 0.83 -56.05 -59.08
C LYS A 257 1.49 -56.34 -60.42
N ASP A 258 2.81 -56.18 -60.53
CA ASP A 258 3.56 -56.50 -61.76
C ASP A 258 3.57 -57.99 -62.12
N LYS A 259 3.37 -58.88 -61.14
CA LYS A 259 3.26 -60.34 -61.38
C LYS A 259 1.84 -60.81 -61.77
N LEU A 260 0.86 -59.91 -61.77
CA LEU A 260 -0.55 -60.19 -62.04
C LEU A 260 -1.06 -59.50 -63.33
N GLN A 261 -0.17 -58.82 -64.06
CA GLN A 261 -0.34 -58.41 -65.46
C GLN A 261 0.43 -59.36 -66.36
#